data_AF-H5STK4-F1
#
_entry.id   AF-H5STK4-F1
#
_cell.length_a   1.000
_cell.length_b   1.000
_cell.length_c   1.000
_cell.angle_alpha   90.00
_cell.angle_beta   90.00
_cell.angle_gamma   90.00
#
_symmetry.space_group_name_H-M   'P 1'
#
loop_
_entity.id
_entity.type
_entity.pdbx_description
1 polymer ?
#
loop_
_entity_poly.entity_id
_entity_poly.type
_entity_poly.pdbx_seq_one_letter_code
_entity_poly.pdbx_strand_id
1 'polypeptide(L)'
;MQITIYYTKDDLYLINQVEAKAERERRSKSAVILSIIEEYFERKKKIGEILCDLGKLTPEKLNQAIEIQKKEGGSRTLGEILLSKKWVTEHDLMRALMLQGKITDID
;
A
#
# COMPACT_ATOMS: atom_id res chain seq x y z
N MET A 1 -1.20 -17.54 10.82
CA MET A 1 -2.27 -17.00 11.70
C MET A 1 -3.60 -17.23 11.00
N GLN A 2 -4.61 -17.77 11.69
CA GLN A 2 -5.93 -18.01 11.13
C GLN A 2 -6.89 -16.91 11.60
N ILE A 3 -7.65 -16.33 10.67
CA ILE A 3 -8.67 -15.32 10.95
C ILE A 3 -10.01 -15.89 10.46
N THR A 4 -11.02 -15.87 11.33
CA THR A 4 -12.39 -16.22 10.98
C THR A 4 -13.21 -14.94 10.87
N ILE A 5 -13.88 -14.73 9.74
CA ILE A 5 -14.72 -13.57 9.49
C ILE A 5 -16.18 -14.03 9.58
N TYR A 6 -16.93 -13.48 10.54
CA TYR A 6 -18.36 -13.69 10.67
C TYR A 6 -19.11 -12.59 9.93
N TYR A 7 -20.12 -12.97 9.16
CA TYR A 7 -20.96 -12.05 8.40
C TYR A 7 -22.42 -12.52 8.43
N THR A 8 -23.34 -11.58 8.28
CA THR A 8 -24.79 -11.79 8.38
C THR A 8 -25.44 -11.87 7.00
N LYS A 9 -26.78 -12.04 6.96
CA LYS A 9 -27.52 -11.97 5.69
C LYS A 9 -27.40 -10.60 5.03
N ASP A 10 -27.27 -9.54 5.82
CA ASP A 10 -27.16 -8.17 5.30
C ASP A 10 -25.81 -7.91 4.63
N ASP A 11 -24.79 -8.72 4.96
CA ASP A 11 -23.44 -8.63 4.39
C ASP A 11 -23.27 -9.48 3.12
N LEU A 12 -24.27 -10.29 2.74
CA LEU A 12 -24.15 -11.24 1.63
C LEU A 12 -23.80 -10.55 0.30
N TYR A 13 -24.24 -9.31 0.12
CA TYR A 13 -23.87 -8.53 -1.07
C TYR A 13 -22.35 -8.28 -1.15
N LEU A 14 -21.66 -8.05 -0.03
CA LEU A 14 -20.20 -7.87 0.00
C LEU A 14 -19.49 -9.17 -0.36
N ILE A 15 -19.98 -10.30 0.17
CA ILE A 15 -19.40 -11.61 -0.12
C ILE A 15 -19.51 -11.93 -1.62
N ASN A 16 -20.67 -11.70 -2.23
CA ASN A 16 -20.86 -11.90 -3.67
C ASN A 16 -19.91 -11.02 -4.50
N GLN A 17 -19.68 -9.77 -4.09
CA GLN A 17 -18.72 -8.88 -4.76
C GLN A 17 -17.28 -9.36 -4.63
N VAL A 18 -16.89 -9.84 -3.44
CA VAL A 18 -15.56 -10.44 -3.21
C VAL A 18 -15.37 -11.68 -4.07
N GLU A 19 -16.38 -12.55 -4.17
CA GLU A 19 -16.34 -13.76 -5.00
C GLU A 19 -16.15 -13.42 -6.47
N ALA A 20 -16.97 -12.51 -7.02
CA ALA A 20 -16.85 -12.08 -8.40
C ALA A 20 -15.47 -11.47 -8.71
N LYS A 21 -14.91 -10.66 -7.80
CA LYS A 21 -13.56 -10.10 -7.94
C LYS A 21 -12.48 -11.19 -7.85
N ALA A 22 -12.63 -12.15 -6.95
CA ALA A 22 -11.70 -13.27 -6.78
C ALA A 22 -11.62 -14.14 -8.03
N GLU A 23 -12.77 -14.45 -8.66
CA GLU A 23 -12.82 -15.18 -9.93
C GLU A 23 -12.14 -14.41 -11.06
N ARG A 24 -12.49 -13.13 -11.23
CA ARG A 24 -11.90 -12.26 -12.27
C ARG A 24 -10.39 -12.16 -12.14
N GLU A 25 -9.88 -11.99 -10.93
CA GLU A 25 -8.44 -11.83 -10.65
C GLU A 25 -7.71 -13.18 -10.49
N ARG A 26 -8.42 -14.32 -10.54
CA ARG A 26 -7.87 -15.66 -10.26
C ARG A 26 -7.13 -15.74 -8.91
N ARG A 27 -7.71 -15.10 -7.88
CA ARG A 27 -7.17 -15.04 -6.52
C ARG A 27 -8.14 -15.69 -5.54
N SER A 28 -7.66 -16.07 -4.36
CA SER A 28 -8.54 -16.56 -3.29
C SER A 28 -9.38 -15.41 -2.71
N LYS A 29 -10.58 -15.72 -2.19
CA LYS A 29 -11.45 -14.74 -1.50
C LYS A 29 -10.70 -14.04 -0.37
N SER A 30 -9.91 -14.79 0.41
CA SER A 30 -9.07 -14.24 1.48
C SER A 30 -8.05 -13.23 0.96
N ALA A 31 -7.39 -13.50 -0.17
CA ALA A 31 -6.43 -12.57 -0.77
C ALA A 31 -7.11 -11.28 -1.25
N VAL A 32 -8.33 -11.38 -1.80
CA VAL A 32 -9.14 -10.22 -2.20
C VAL A 32 -9.55 -9.40 -0.99
N ILE A 33 -10.08 -10.04 0.06
CA ILE A 33 -10.45 -9.37 1.32
C ILE A 33 -9.25 -8.63 1.92
N LEU A 34 -8.10 -9.30 2.01
CA LEU A 34 -6.88 -8.67 2.50
C LEU A 34 -6.48 -7.45 1.67
N SER A 35 -6.55 -7.52 0.33
CA SER A 35 -6.25 -6.35 -0.50
C SER A 35 -7.23 -5.18 -0.31
N ILE A 36 -8.51 -5.47 -0.09
CA ILE A 36 -9.51 -4.43 0.19
C ILE A 36 -9.23 -3.75 1.53
N ILE A 37 -8.89 -4.55 2.55
CA ILE A 37 -8.55 -4.05 3.88
C ILE A 37 -7.28 -3.21 3.84
N GLU A 38 -6.25 -3.68 3.15
CA GLU A 38 -4.99 -2.96 2.95
C GLU A 38 -5.23 -1.64 2.23
N GLU A 39 -5.97 -1.64 1.13
CA GLU A 39 -6.32 -0.41 0.40
C GLU A 39 -7.14 0.56 1.29
N TYR A 40 -8.06 0.05 2.11
CA TYR A 40 -8.85 0.88 3.03
C TYR A 40 -7.98 1.64 4.05
N PHE A 41 -7.02 0.96 4.67
CA PHE A 41 -6.17 1.57 5.69
C PHE A 41 -5.08 2.49 5.12
N GLU A 42 -4.57 2.19 3.92
CA GLU A 42 -3.40 2.87 3.37
C GLU A 42 -3.74 4.04 2.42
N ARG A 43 -4.90 4.04 1.75
CA ARG A 43 -5.23 5.03 0.68
C ARG A 43 -5.06 6.50 1.09
N LYS A 44 -5.28 6.85 2.35
CA LYS A 44 -5.21 8.25 2.83
C LYS A 44 -3.83 8.66 3.36
N LYS A 45 -2.91 7.71 3.54
CA LYS A 45 -1.60 7.96 4.13
C LYS A 45 -0.62 8.54 3.11
N LYS A 46 0.40 9.24 3.60
CA LYS A 46 1.54 9.67 2.78
C LYS A 46 2.40 8.46 2.42
N ILE A 47 3.12 8.55 1.30
CA ILE A 47 3.90 7.43 0.77
C ILE A 47 4.95 6.91 1.76
N GLY A 48 5.57 7.82 2.52
CA GLY A 48 6.52 7.47 3.55
C GLY A 48 5.91 6.69 4.71
N GLU A 49 4.68 7.02 5.10
CA GLU A 49 3.93 6.30 6.15
C GLU A 49 3.59 4.89 5.68
N ILE A 50 3.06 4.76 4.46
CA ILE A 50 2.75 3.46 3.85
C ILE A 50 4.01 2.58 3.78
N LEU A 51 5.16 3.14 3.38
CA LEU A 51 6.42 2.39 3.35
C LEU A 51 6.87 1.94 4.75
N CYS A 52 6.54 2.69 5.80
CA CYS A 52 6.80 2.28 7.18
C CYS A 52 5.85 1.16 7.62
N ASP A 53 4.56 1.26 7.30
CA ASP A 53 3.56 0.23 7.62
C ASP A 53 3.85 -1.10 6.90
N LEU A 54 4.39 -1.04 5.68
CA LEU A 54 4.89 -2.21 4.95
C LEU A 54 6.22 -2.77 5.49
N GLY A 55 6.82 -2.14 6.51
CA GLY A 55 8.12 -2.52 7.07
C GLY A 55 9.31 -2.32 6.12
N LYS A 56 9.13 -1.55 5.04
CA LYS A 56 10.17 -1.29 4.02
C LYS A 56 11.04 -0.09 4.37
N LEU A 57 10.53 0.80 5.20
CA LEU A 57 11.23 1.99 5.65
C LEU A 57 11.09 2.13 7.17
N THR A 58 12.15 2.54 7.84
CA THR A 58 12.09 2.86 9.28
C THR A 58 11.73 4.33 9.47
N PRO A 59 10.99 4.72 10.53
CA PRO A 59 10.65 6.11 10.81
C PRO A 59 11.86 7.06 10.84
N GLU A 60 13.01 6.58 11.32
CA GLU A 60 14.26 7.34 11.39
C GLU A 60 14.78 7.69 9.99
N LYS A 61 14.76 6.72 9.07
CA LYS A 61 15.14 6.91 7.66
C LYS A 61 14.15 7.79 6.93
N LEU A 62 12.86 7.66 7.22
CA LEU A 62 11.83 8.55 6.66
C LEU A 62 12.10 10.01 7.05
N ASN A 63 12.35 10.27 8.34
CA ASN A 63 12.67 11.61 8.82
C ASN A 63 13.95 12.15 8.18
N GLN A 64 15.00 11.32 8.04
CA GLN A 64 16.22 11.72 7.35
C GLN A 64 15.95 12.09 5.87
N ALA A 65 15.12 11.31 5.17
CA ALA A 65 14.78 11.60 3.77
C ALA A 65 13.99 12.91 3.62
N ILE A 66 13.06 13.18 4.54
CA ILE A 66 12.30 14.45 4.58
C ILE A 66 13.25 15.63 4.82
N GLU A 67 14.21 15.50 5.74
CA GLU A 67 15.19 16.56 6.00
C GLU A 67 16.13 16.80 4.81
N ILE A 68 16.53 15.74 4.09
CA ILE A 68 17.27 15.88 2.82
C ILE A 68 16.42 16.63 1.80
N GLN A 69 15.16 16.24 1.63
CA GLN A 69 14.26 16.87 0.67
C GLN A 69 14.10 18.38 0.93
N LYS A 70 13.94 18.77 2.20
CA LYS A 70 13.86 20.17 2.62
C LYS A 70 15.14 20.94 2.31
N LYS A 71 16.31 20.36 2.63
CA LYS A 71 17.63 20.98 2.36
C LYS A 71 17.88 21.19 0.87
N GLU A 72 17.33 20.33 0.02
CA GLU A 72 17.40 20.42 -1.44
C GLU A 72 16.32 21.32 -2.06
N GLY A 73 15.56 22.04 -1.23
CA GLY A 73 14.49 22.94 -1.68
C GLY A 73 13.33 22.22 -2.39
N GLY A 74 13.18 20.91 -2.17
CA GLY A 74 12.15 20.11 -2.85
C GLY A 74 12.47 19.77 -4.31
N SER A 75 13.71 19.98 -4.77
CA SER A 75 14.14 19.65 -6.15
C SER A 75 13.94 18.18 -6.52
N ARG A 76 14.04 17.28 -5.53
CA ARG A 76 13.76 15.85 -5.67
C ARG A 76 12.54 15.44 -4.86
N THR A 77 11.81 14.47 -5.36
CA THR A 77 10.73 13.79 -4.64
C THR A 77 11.29 12.91 -3.52
N LEU A 78 10.45 12.64 -2.51
CA LEU A 78 10.81 11.75 -1.41
C LEU A 78 11.21 10.35 -1.94
N GLY A 79 10.49 9.84 -2.95
CA GLY A 79 10.77 8.55 -3.58
C GLY A 79 12.16 8.49 -4.22
N GLU A 80 12.54 9.51 -4.99
CA GLU A 80 13.89 9.58 -5.60
C GLU A 80 15.00 9.61 -4.57
N ILE A 81 14.80 10.33 -3.46
CA ILE A 81 15.76 10.37 -2.35
C ILE A 81 15.90 8.97 -1.74
N LEU A 82 14.79 8.32 -1.43
CA LEU A 82 14.76 6.98 -0.84
C LEU A 82 15.42 5.91 -1.74
N LEU A 83 15.18 5.97 -3.05
CA LEU A 83 15.81 5.09 -4.05
C LEU A 83 17.31 5.37 -4.15
N SER A 84 17.72 6.64 -4.25
CA SER A 84 19.15 7.01 -4.34
C SER A 84 19.96 6.56 -3.12
N LYS A 85 19.32 6.51 -1.94
CA LYS A 85 19.90 6.02 -0.69
C LYS A 85 19.84 4.50 -0.54
N LYS A 86 19.20 3.79 -1.49
CA LYS A 86 18.91 2.34 -1.42
C LYS A 86 18.19 1.94 -0.13
N TRP A 87 17.35 2.84 0.40
CA TRP A 87 16.56 2.57 1.60
C TRP A 87 15.26 1.84 1.28
N VAL A 88 14.79 1.94 0.05
CA VAL A 88 13.68 1.18 -0.51
C VAL A 88 14.06 0.74 -1.93
N THR A 89 13.38 -0.28 -2.46
CA THR A 89 13.48 -0.67 -3.87
C THR A 89 12.40 0.01 -4.71
N GLU A 90 12.55 -0.03 -6.04
CA GLU A 90 11.50 0.43 -6.97
C GLU A 90 10.20 -0.35 -6.75
N HIS A 91 10.30 -1.66 -6.51
CA HIS A 91 9.15 -2.51 -6.19
C HIS A 91 8.43 -2.06 -4.92
N ASP A 92 9.17 -1.73 -3.85
CA ASP A 92 8.57 -1.24 -2.61
C ASP A 92 7.84 0.10 -2.82
N LEU A 93 8.46 1.02 -3.58
CA LEU A 93 7.88 2.32 -3.89
C LEU A 93 6.63 2.19 -4.76
N MET A 94 6.69 1.32 -5.78
CA MET A 94 5.56 1.02 -6.65
C MET A 94 4.39 0.42 -5.86
N ARG A 95 4.66 -0.54 -4.97
CA ARG A 95 3.65 -1.15 -4.11
C ARG A 95 2.98 -0.10 -3.22
N ALA A 96 3.77 0.77 -2.60
CA ALA A 96 3.23 1.83 -1.75
C ALA A 96 2.40 2.86 -2.55
N LEU A 97 2.78 3.18 -3.79
CA LEU A 97 2.01 4.07 -4.68
C LEU A 97 0.69 3.47 -5.14
N MET A 98 0.65 2.15 -5.40
CA MET A 98 -0.60 1.43 -5.68
C MET A 98 -1.55 1.52 -4.49
N LEU A 99 -1.06 1.26 -3.28
CA LEU A 99 -1.87 1.35 -2.05
C LEU A 99 -2.35 2.79 -1.76
N GLN A 100 -1.53 3.79 -2.09
CA GLN A 100 -1.93 5.20 -2.02
C GLN A 100 -3.03 5.57 -3.04
N GLY A 101 -3.38 4.67 -3.97
CA GLY A 101 -4.34 4.93 -5.03
C GLY A 101 -3.84 5.89 -6.10
N LYS A 102 -2.51 6.04 -6.24
CA LYS A 102 -1.90 6.87 -7.29
C LYS A 102 -1.64 6.10 -8.59
N ILE A 103 -1.61 4.77 -8.51
CA ILE A 103 -1.43 3.87 -9.65
C ILE A 103 -2.51 2.78 -9.51
N THR A 104 -3.43 2.71 -10.46
CA THR A 104 -4.56 1.75 -10.43
C THR A 104 -4.45 0.63 -11.45
N ASP A 105 -3.61 0.77 -12.47
CA ASP A 105 -3.45 -0.24 -13.51
C ASP A 105 -1.97 -0.36 -13.91
N ILE A 106 -1.43 -1.57 -13.77
CA ILE A 106 -0.34 -2.04 -14.61
C ILE A 106 -0.93 -3.27 -15.30
N ASP A 107 -1.30 -3.09 -16.57
CA ASP A 107 -1.56 -4.21 -17.49
C ASP A 107 -0.33 -5.11 -17.62
#